data_AF-A0A7W2RT60-F1
#
_entry.id   AF-A0A7W2RT60-F1
#
_cell.length_a   1.000
_cell.length_b   1.000
_cell.length_c   1.000
_cell.angle_alpha   90.00
_cell.angle_beta   90.00
_cell.angle_gamma   90.00
#
_symmetry.space_group_name_H-M   'P 1'
#
loop_
_entity.id
_entity.type
_entity.pdbx_description
1 polymer ?
#
loop_
_entity_poly.entity_id
_entity_poly.type
_entity_poly.pdbx_seq_one_letter_code
_entity_poly.pdbx_strand_id
1 'polypeptide(L)'
;MKLLLAVSNALNKWLKSDLPRLESVAGQQVGVNPLSSNKQVFSWQLHIIDNYYRSFEKTIIATEAYSRFTCFIPVTSLFTLEALEDRLLLEWQMVLAETTECTGGLASSDIAYLLYELEQMNFNVEWVKNTNLSINGHITDAGLWVTQTLKDKNIECLPEELAIDVAVYLNSQTKRINSRKEKFVPIERMLTYCRQLPPEQGGVDDEYLQPIPNNVVQFKRINR
;
A
#
# COMPACT_ATOMS: atom_id res chain seq x y z
N MET A 1 -5.43 -3.40 -14.81
CA MET A 1 -5.00 -4.26 -13.68
C MET A 1 -5.90 -4.01 -12.46
N LYS A 2 -6.10 -4.95 -11.53
CA LYS A 2 -6.89 -4.69 -10.31
C LYS A 2 -6.00 -4.15 -9.18
N LEU A 3 -6.42 -3.07 -8.53
CA LEU A 3 -5.80 -2.57 -7.29
C LEU A 3 -6.75 -2.88 -6.12
N LEU A 4 -6.34 -3.79 -5.24
CA LEU A 4 -7.12 -4.18 -4.06
C LEU A 4 -6.59 -3.46 -2.82
N LEU A 5 -7.39 -2.53 -2.29
CA LEU A 5 -7.08 -1.76 -1.10
C LEU A 5 -7.83 -2.36 0.11
N ALA A 6 -7.09 -3.09 0.93
CA ALA A 6 -7.59 -3.71 2.14
C ALA A 6 -7.38 -2.80 3.35
N VAL A 7 -8.45 -2.23 3.88
CA VAL A 7 -8.38 -1.41 5.09
C VAL A 7 -8.60 -2.25 6.33
N SER A 8 -7.83 -1.95 7.37
CA SER A 8 -8.10 -2.46 8.71
C SER A 8 -9.44 -1.94 9.25
N ASN A 9 -9.98 -2.62 10.27
CA ASN A 9 -11.20 -2.18 10.94
C ASN A 9 -11.07 -0.77 11.57
N ALA A 10 -9.87 -0.43 12.08
CA ALA A 10 -9.61 0.89 12.64
C ALA A 10 -9.73 1.99 11.58
N LEU A 11 -9.08 1.78 10.43
CA LEU A 11 -9.13 2.73 9.32
C LEU A 11 -10.53 2.82 8.71
N ASN A 12 -11.23 1.70 8.51
CA ASN A 12 -12.62 1.71 8.02
C ASN A 12 -13.56 2.54 8.92
N LYS A 13 -13.41 2.41 10.25
CA LYS A 13 -14.19 3.20 11.21
C LYS A 13 -13.82 4.68 11.14
N TRP A 14 -12.54 5.00 11.02
CA TRP A 14 -12.06 6.37 10.92
C TRP A 14 -12.58 7.07 9.64
N LEU A 15 -12.56 6.37 8.50
CA LEU A 15 -13.07 6.88 7.22
C LEU A 15 -14.61 6.90 7.12
N LYS A 16 -15.33 6.25 8.05
CA LYS A 16 -16.80 6.11 8.04
C LYS A 16 -17.35 5.51 6.74
N SER A 17 -16.61 4.62 6.10
CA SER A 17 -16.89 4.15 4.72
C SER A 17 -17.73 2.88 4.60
N ASP A 18 -18.10 2.26 5.74
CA ASP A 18 -18.78 0.97 5.85
C ASP A 18 -18.40 -0.08 4.79
N LEU A 19 -17.10 -0.32 4.64
CA LEU A 19 -16.61 -1.19 3.57
C LEU A 19 -17.00 -2.66 3.80
N PRO A 20 -17.30 -3.37 2.69
CA PRO A 20 -17.62 -4.78 2.72
C PRO A 20 -16.42 -5.59 3.20
N ARG A 21 -16.68 -6.69 3.89
CA ARG A 21 -15.59 -7.60 4.31
C ARG A 21 -15.15 -8.43 3.13
N LEU A 22 -13.83 -8.63 2.99
CA LEU A 22 -13.30 -9.60 2.04
C LEU A 22 -13.85 -10.99 2.38
N GLU A 23 -14.42 -11.67 1.38
CA GLU A 23 -15.01 -12.99 1.56
C GLU A 23 -13.96 -13.98 2.06
N SER A 24 -14.40 -14.93 2.89
CA SER A 24 -13.53 -15.93 3.47
C SER A 24 -13.78 -17.27 2.80
N VAL A 25 -12.72 -18.05 2.59
CA VAL A 25 -12.87 -19.47 2.23
C VAL A 25 -13.51 -20.19 3.42
N ALA A 26 -14.41 -21.15 3.16
CA ALA A 26 -15.13 -21.87 4.21
C ALA A 26 -14.19 -22.35 5.34
N GLY A 27 -14.48 -21.94 6.58
CA GLY A 27 -13.67 -22.26 7.76
C GLY A 27 -12.64 -21.21 8.18
N GLN A 28 -12.47 -20.12 7.44
CA GLN A 28 -11.61 -18.99 7.83
C GLN A 28 -12.40 -17.83 8.46
N GLN A 29 -11.71 -17.01 9.26
CA GLN A 29 -12.30 -15.85 9.91
C GLN A 29 -12.54 -14.73 8.89
N VAL A 30 -13.80 -14.34 8.71
CA VAL A 30 -14.20 -13.28 7.79
C VAL A 30 -13.48 -11.97 8.10
N GLY A 31 -12.81 -11.40 7.10
CA GLY A 31 -12.02 -10.17 7.22
C GLY A 31 -10.61 -10.38 7.81
N VAL A 32 -10.14 -11.62 7.92
CA VAL A 32 -8.76 -11.97 8.28
C VAL A 32 -8.19 -12.94 7.26
N ASN A 33 -8.14 -12.50 6.01
CA ASN A 33 -7.69 -13.32 4.88
C ASN A 33 -6.29 -12.89 4.39
N PRO A 34 -5.47 -13.82 3.89
CA PRO A 34 -4.25 -13.48 3.18
C PRO A 34 -4.52 -12.58 1.97
N LEU A 35 -3.61 -11.65 1.72
CA LEU A 35 -3.53 -10.83 0.53
C LEU A 35 -2.32 -11.27 -0.28
N SER A 36 -2.43 -11.21 -1.60
CA SER A 36 -1.36 -11.52 -2.54
C SER A 36 -1.35 -10.50 -3.66
N SER A 37 -0.15 -10.19 -4.15
CA SER A 37 0.02 -9.43 -5.39
C SER A 37 0.63 -10.32 -6.45
N ASN A 38 0.13 -10.20 -7.67
CA ASN A 38 0.56 -10.90 -8.86
C ASN A 38 0.36 -10.00 -10.09
N LYS A 39 0.46 -10.54 -11.30
CA LYS A 39 0.33 -9.74 -12.54
C LYS A 39 -1.07 -9.16 -12.76
N GLN A 40 -2.09 -9.71 -12.11
CA GLN A 40 -3.49 -9.31 -12.28
C GLN A 40 -3.99 -8.42 -11.14
N VAL A 41 -3.51 -8.67 -9.90
CA VAL A 41 -3.95 -8.00 -8.68
C VAL A 41 -2.76 -7.38 -7.98
N PHE A 42 -2.84 -6.08 -7.71
CA PHE A 42 -1.93 -5.34 -6.87
C PHE A 42 -2.61 -5.08 -5.52
N SER A 43 -2.14 -5.70 -4.44
CA SER A 43 -2.83 -5.65 -3.14
C SER A 43 -2.05 -4.84 -2.11
N TRP A 44 -2.75 -3.92 -1.44
CA TRP A 44 -2.21 -3.12 -0.34
C TRP A 44 -3.05 -3.31 0.92
N GLN A 45 -2.39 -3.34 2.08
CA GLN A 45 -3.05 -3.24 3.37
C GLN A 45 -2.80 -1.87 4.00
N LEU A 46 -3.87 -1.19 4.38
CA LEU A 46 -3.83 0.13 4.99
C LEU A 46 -4.29 0.06 6.45
N HIS A 47 -3.52 0.69 7.33
CA HIS A 47 -3.80 0.79 8.75
C HIS A 47 -3.65 2.24 9.22
N ILE A 48 -4.44 2.68 10.18
CA ILE A 48 -4.27 3.99 10.81
C ILE A 48 -3.77 3.79 12.23
N ILE A 49 -2.78 4.59 12.62
CA ILE A 49 -2.26 4.64 13.99
C ILE A 49 -2.44 6.03 14.58
N ASP A 50 -2.59 6.08 15.90
CA ASP A 50 -2.33 7.31 16.63
C ASP A 50 -0.80 7.50 16.71
N ASN A 51 -0.32 8.71 16.44
CA ASN A 51 1.13 8.98 16.44
C ASN A 51 1.79 8.72 17.81
N TYR A 52 1.03 8.96 18.88
CA TYR A 52 1.30 8.57 20.26
C TYR A 52 -0.04 8.29 20.97
N TYR A 53 -0.01 7.77 22.19
CA TYR A 53 -1.24 7.40 22.91
C TYR A 53 -2.23 8.57 23.01
N ARG A 54 -3.43 8.39 22.45
CA ARG A 54 -4.51 9.41 22.38
C ARG A 54 -4.18 10.68 21.59
N SER A 55 -3.21 10.59 20.67
CA SER A 55 -2.88 11.69 19.77
C SER A 55 -4.07 12.10 18.90
N PHE A 56 -4.23 13.41 18.69
CA PHE A 56 -5.09 13.95 17.64
C PHE A 56 -4.49 13.67 16.25
N GLU A 57 -3.16 13.78 16.14
CA GLU A 57 -2.39 13.48 14.94
C GLU A 57 -2.33 11.97 14.69
N LYS A 58 -2.51 11.59 13.42
CA LYS A 58 -2.55 10.19 12.98
C LYS A 58 -1.68 10.00 11.74
N THR A 59 -1.26 8.76 11.55
CA THR A 59 -0.54 8.35 10.35
C THR A 59 -1.21 7.11 9.79
N ILE A 60 -1.48 7.11 8.48
CA ILE A 60 -1.88 5.91 7.76
C ILE A 60 -0.59 5.22 7.28
N ILE A 61 -0.48 3.93 7.56
CA ILE A 61 0.59 3.05 7.11
C ILE A 61 0.00 2.19 6.00
N ALA A 62 0.56 2.28 4.80
CA ALA A 62 0.22 1.43 3.68
C ALA A 62 1.35 0.45 3.42
N THR A 63 1.04 -0.83 3.27
CA THR A 63 2.04 -1.86 2.97
C THR A 63 1.56 -2.80 1.89
N GLU A 64 2.39 -2.94 0.86
CA GLU A 64 2.15 -3.81 -0.30
C GLU A 64 2.30 -5.29 0.08
N ALA A 65 1.40 -6.14 -0.41
CA ALA A 65 1.26 -7.51 0.08
C ALA A 65 2.44 -8.44 -0.24
N TYR A 66 3.07 -8.29 -1.40
CA TYR A 66 4.14 -9.18 -1.86
C TYR A 66 5.53 -8.73 -1.41
N SER A 67 5.86 -7.48 -1.71
CA SER A 67 7.13 -6.80 -1.45
C SER A 67 7.31 -6.37 0.00
N ARG A 68 6.21 -6.19 0.74
CA ARG A 68 6.20 -5.52 2.04
C ARG A 68 6.81 -4.12 1.98
N PHE A 69 6.76 -3.51 0.80
CA PHE A 69 7.07 -2.12 0.59
C PHE A 69 6.05 -1.28 1.35
N THR A 70 6.55 -0.33 2.13
CA THR A 70 5.75 0.44 3.09
C THR A 70 5.90 1.92 2.79
N CYS A 71 4.79 2.65 2.75
CA CYS A 71 4.77 4.11 2.74
C CYS A 71 3.83 4.64 3.83
N PHE A 72 3.97 5.92 4.15
CA PHE A 72 3.24 6.59 5.22
C PHE A 72 2.48 7.78 4.65
N ILE A 73 1.27 7.97 5.14
CA ILE A 73 0.41 9.10 4.77
C ILE A 73 0.06 9.82 6.07
N PRO A 74 0.73 10.94 6.37
CA PRO A 74 0.35 11.80 7.49
C PRO A 74 -1.09 12.30 7.31
N VAL A 75 -1.90 12.20 8.36
CA VAL A 75 -3.31 12.59 8.31
C VAL A 75 -3.42 14.09 8.63
N THR A 76 -3.43 14.92 7.59
CA THR A 76 -3.57 16.38 7.72
C THR A 76 -5.01 16.86 7.60
N SER A 77 -5.91 16.01 7.09
CA SER A 77 -7.35 16.27 6.97
C SER A 77 -8.15 14.97 6.92
N LEU A 78 -9.49 15.07 6.91
CA LEU A 78 -10.35 13.91 6.72
C LEU A 78 -10.25 13.43 5.28
N PHE A 79 -10.01 12.13 5.09
CA PHE A 79 -9.99 11.52 3.76
C PHE A 79 -11.34 10.93 3.38
N THR A 80 -11.75 11.16 2.13
CA THR A 80 -12.65 10.25 1.41
C THR A 80 -11.86 9.06 0.88
N LEU A 81 -12.53 8.00 0.44
CA LEU A 81 -11.84 6.86 -0.20
C LEU A 81 -11.06 7.30 -1.44
N GLU A 82 -11.67 8.12 -2.29
CA GLU A 82 -11.05 8.67 -3.49
C GLU A 82 -9.81 9.53 -3.16
N ALA A 83 -9.90 10.42 -2.16
CA ALA A 83 -8.76 11.23 -1.76
C ALA A 83 -7.61 10.38 -1.17
N LEU A 84 -7.94 9.32 -0.44
CA LEU A 84 -6.94 8.38 0.07
C LEU A 84 -6.31 7.53 -1.05
N GLU A 85 -7.10 7.18 -2.07
CA GLU A 85 -6.64 6.48 -3.27
C GLU A 85 -5.60 7.30 -4.03
N ASP A 86 -5.96 8.53 -4.40
CA ASP A 86 -5.07 9.45 -5.11
C ASP A 86 -3.79 9.70 -4.31
N ARG A 87 -3.93 9.93 -2.99
CA ARG A 87 -2.78 10.13 -2.11
C ARG A 87 -1.89 8.90 -2.06
N LEU A 88 -2.46 7.70 -1.92
CA LEU A 88 -1.68 6.47 -1.92
C LEU A 88 -0.92 6.29 -3.23
N LEU A 89 -1.60 6.47 -4.38
CA LEU A 89 -1.02 6.31 -5.72
C LEU A 89 0.19 7.22 -5.94
N LEU A 90 0.15 8.44 -5.43
CA LEU A 90 1.30 9.35 -5.45
C LEU A 90 2.41 8.88 -4.50
N GLU A 91 2.05 8.60 -3.25
CA GLU A 91 3.02 8.34 -2.17
C GLU A 91 3.89 7.12 -2.41
N TRP A 92 3.32 6.00 -2.86
CA TRP A 92 4.13 4.81 -3.07
C TRP A 92 5.13 4.99 -4.23
N GLN A 93 4.78 5.79 -5.25
CA GLN A 93 5.66 6.10 -6.38
C GLN A 93 6.80 7.04 -5.97
N MET A 94 6.51 8.07 -5.18
CA MET A 94 7.53 8.95 -4.61
C MET A 94 8.53 8.16 -3.76
N VAL A 95 8.03 7.36 -2.81
CA VAL A 95 8.90 6.52 -1.97
C VAL A 95 9.69 5.51 -2.80
N LEU A 96 9.11 4.97 -3.89
CA LEU A 96 9.82 4.06 -4.79
C LEU A 96 11.01 4.76 -5.45
N ALA A 97 10.81 5.96 -5.98
CA ALA A 97 11.83 6.76 -6.63
C ALA A 97 12.97 7.08 -5.65
N GLU A 98 12.63 7.68 -4.52
CA GLU A 98 13.58 8.10 -3.47
C GLU A 98 14.39 6.92 -2.92
N THR A 99 13.72 5.78 -2.64
CA THR A 99 14.42 4.59 -2.14
C THR A 99 15.35 4.01 -3.20
N THR A 100 14.94 4.01 -4.47
CA THR A 100 15.77 3.49 -5.57
C THR A 100 17.01 4.35 -5.79
N GLU A 101 16.85 5.67 -5.74
CA GLU A 101 17.97 6.62 -5.84
C GLU A 101 18.94 6.46 -4.67
N CYS A 102 18.43 6.44 -3.43
CA CYS A 102 19.24 6.27 -2.22
C CYS A 102 20.01 4.94 -2.15
N THR A 103 19.46 3.88 -2.75
CA THR A 103 20.11 2.56 -2.77
C THR A 103 21.01 2.34 -3.99
N GLY A 104 21.05 3.29 -4.93
CA GLY A 104 21.81 3.18 -6.18
C GLY A 104 21.31 2.05 -7.10
N GLY A 105 20.04 1.66 -6.97
CA GLY A 105 19.48 0.50 -7.66
C GLY A 105 19.20 0.72 -9.15
N LEU A 106 19.04 1.98 -9.58
CA LEU A 106 18.80 2.40 -10.96
C LEU A 106 19.41 3.78 -11.23
N ALA A 107 19.70 4.09 -12.49
CA ALA A 107 20.03 5.45 -12.91
C ALA A 107 18.78 6.35 -12.88
N SER A 108 18.93 7.66 -12.68
CA SER A 108 17.79 8.60 -12.60
C SER A 108 16.90 8.59 -13.85
N SER A 109 17.49 8.34 -15.03
CA SER A 109 16.73 8.17 -16.29
C SER A 109 15.83 6.94 -16.27
N ASP A 110 16.31 5.84 -15.69
CA ASP A 110 15.56 4.58 -15.60
C ASP A 110 14.47 4.68 -14.54
N ILE A 111 14.72 5.42 -13.45
CA ILE A 111 13.70 5.75 -12.44
C ILE A 111 12.58 6.57 -13.10
N ALA A 112 12.92 7.63 -13.82
CA ALA A 112 11.94 8.47 -14.51
C ALA A 112 11.11 7.66 -15.53
N TYR A 113 11.76 6.77 -16.30
CA TYR A 113 11.07 5.90 -17.25
C TYR A 113 10.12 4.91 -16.54
N LEU A 114 10.57 4.29 -15.44
CA LEU A 114 9.73 3.40 -14.64
C LEU A 114 8.50 4.12 -14.08
N LEU A 115 8.66 5.33 -13.53
CA LEU A 115 7.54 6.13 -13.02
C LEU A 115 6.55 6.48 -14.13
N TYR A 116 7.05 6.84 -15.30
CA TYR A 116 6.21 7.08 -16.47
C TYR A 116 5.38 5.84 -16.84
N GLU A 117 5.99 4.65 -16.90
CA GLU A 117 5.26 3.40 -17.17
C GLU A 117 4.20 3.09 -16.10
N LEU A 118 4.52 3.34 -14.83
CA LEU A 118 3.59 3.13 -13.71
C LEU A 118 2.41 4.10 -13.75
N GLU A 119 2.63 5.36 -14.15
CA GLU A 119 1.57 6.37 -14.29
C GLU A 119 0.57 6.00 -15.39
N GLN A 120 1.02 5.36 -16.47
CA GLN A 120 0.14 4.88 -17.54
C GLN A 120 -0.69 3.65 -17.14
N MET A 121 -0.46 3.05 -15.97
CA MET A 121 -1.23 1.87 -15.54
C MET A 121 -2.64 2.24 -15.12
N ASN A 122 -3.63 1.77 -15.89
CA ASN A 122 -5.03 1.84 -15.49
C ASN A 122 -5.36 0.76 -14.43
N PHE A 123 -5.55 1.21 -13.19
CA PHE A 123 -6.03 0.40 -12.08
C PHE A 123 -7.56 0.42 -11.98
N ASN A 124 -8.18 -0.75 -11.89
CA ASN A 124 -9.54 -0.91 -11.40
C ASN A 124 -9.46 -1.08 -9.88
N VAL A 125 -9.84 -0.04 -9.13
CA VAL A 125 -9.66 -0.01 -7.68
C VAL A 125 -10.86 -0.63 -6.96
N GLU A 126 -10.55 -1.50 -6.00
CA GLU A 126 -11.52 -2.15 -5.14
C GLU A 126 -11.16 -1.99 -3.67
N TRP A 127 -12.13 -1.58 -2.88
CA TRP A 127 -11.99 -1.37 -1.45
C TRP A 127 -12.65 -2.47 -0.64
N VAL A 128 -11.91 -3.04 0.31
CA VAL A 128 -12.42 -4.08 1.22
C VAL A 128 -11.94 -3.86 2.65
N LYS A 129 -12.73 -4.31 3.62
CA LYS A 129 -12.32 -4.46 5.02
C LYS A 129 -11.66 -5.83 5.20
N ASN A 130 -10.36 -5.85 5.46
CA ASN A 130 -9.58 -7.07 5.68
C ASN A 130 -8.32 -6.80 6.52
N THR A 131 -7.82 -7.81 7.22
CA THR A 131 -6.53 -7.76 7.92
C THR A 131 -5.75 -9.05 7.65
N ASN A 132 -4.75 -8.97 6.79
CA ASN A 132 -3.79 -10.04 6.58
C ASN A 132 -2.75 -10.03 7.72
N LEU A 133 -2.82 -11.02 8.60
CA LEU A 133 -1.92 -11.16 9.75
C LEU A 133 -0.45 -11.24 9.36
N SER A 134 -0.14 -11.81 8.19
CA SER A 134 1.26 -11.91 7.73
C SER A 134 1.86 -10.54 7.40
N ILE A 135 1.05 -9.58 6.96
CA ILE A 135 1.47 -8.19 6.69
C ILE A 135 1.40 -7.37 7.98
N ASN A 136 0.42 -7.64 8.84
CA ASN A 136 0.16 -6.89 10.05
C ASN A 136 1.38 -6.75 10.96
N GLY A 137 2.22 -7.79 11.07
CA GLY A 137 3.47 -7.71 11.83
C GLY A 137 4.43 -6.61 11.34
N HIS A 138 4.54 -6.40 10.02
CA HIS A 138 5.38 -5.33 9.46
C HIS A 138 4.72 -3.95 9.61
N ILE A 139 3.39 -3.88 9.55
CA ILE A 139 2.67 -2.64 9.82
C ILE A 139 2.85 -2.22 11.28
N THR A 140 2.80 -3.16 12.23
CA THR A 140 3.05 -2.88 13.64
C THR A 140 4.48 -2.39 13.85
N ASP A 141 5.47 -3.05 13.24
CA ASP A 141 6.87 -2.62 13.30
C ASP A 141 7.07 -1.21 12.69
N ALA A 142 6.51 -0.95 11.51
CA ALA A 142 6.52 0.37 10.88
C ALA A 142 5.85 1.45 11.75
N GLY A 143 4.76 1.10 12.46
CA GLY A 143 4.11 2.00 13.39
C GLY A 143 4.97 2.36 14.60
N LEU A 144 5.76 1.41 15.11
CA LEU A 144 6.75 1.68 16.16
C LEU A 144 7.84 2.65 15.68
N TRP A 145 8.31 2.49 14.44
CA TRP A 145 9.25 3.44 13.83
C TRP A 145 8.68 4.85 13.74
N VAL A 146 7.42 5.00 13.34
CA VAL A 146 6.74 6.32 13.33
C VAL A 146 6.71 6.90 14.74
N THR A 147 6.13 6.20 15.72
CA THR A 147 6.01 6.71 17.10
C THR A 147 7.36 7.03 17.73
N GLN A 148 8.38 6.20 17.51
CA GLN A 148 9.72 6.43 18.04
C GLN A 148 10.40 7.63 17.38
N THR A 149 10.29 7.76 16.06
CA THR A 149 10.86 8.90 15.32
C THR A 149 10.25 10.22 15.77
N LEU A 150 8.94 10.27 15.95
CA LEU A 150 8.22 11.45 16.44
C LEU A 150 8.66 11.83 17.86
N LYS A 151 8.79 10.82 18.73
CA LYS A 151 9.27 11.00 20.10
C LYS A 151 10.70 11.54 20.13
N ASP A 152 11.61 10.96 19.35
CA ASP A 152 13.03 11.33 19.33
C ASP A 152 13.26 12.74 18.77
N LYS A 153 12.45 13.16 17.79
CA LYS A 153 12.48 14.51 17.23
C LYS A 153 11.62 15.51 18.00
N ASN A 154 10.88 15.07 19.02
CA ASN A 154 9.96 15.87 19.82
C ASN A 154 8.94 16.65 18.96
N ILE A 155 8.28 15.93 18.05
CA ILE A 155 7.24 16.45 17.16
C ILE A 155 5.98 15.58 17.25
N GLU A 156 4.82 16.18 17.00
CA GLU A 156 3.52 15.51 17.20
C GLU A 156 2.96 14.87 15.92
N CYS A 157 3.17 15.53 14.78
CA CYS A 157 2.80 15.05 13.46
C CYS A 157 4.04 14.56 12.70
N LEU A 158 3.85 13.63 11.77
CA LEU A 158 4.91 13.15 10.87
C LEU A 158 4.96 14.08 9.65
N PRO A 159 6.00 14.93 9.49
CA PRO A 159 6.15 15.75 8.29
C PRO A 159 6.35 14.87 7.06
N GLU A 160 5.94 15.35 5.88
CA GLU A 160 5.99 14.58 4.64
C GLU A 160 7.42 14.12 4.29
N GLU A 161 8.41 15.02 4.39
CA GLU A 161 9.82 14.67 4.16
C GLU A 161 10.30 13.56 5.10
N LEU A 162 9.93 13.64 6.38
CA LEU A 162 10.31 12.63 7.37
C LEU A 162 9.57 11.31 7.15
N ALA A 163 8.34 11.36 6.64
CA ALA A 163 7.59 10.17 6.25
C ALA A 163 8.33 9.41 5.14
N ILE A 164 8.85 10.14 4.15
CA ILE A 164 9.70 9.58 3.08
C ILE A 164 10.97 9.00 3.68
N ASP A 165 11.72 9.73 4.51
CA ASP A 165 12.97 9.26 5.12
C ASP A 165 12.78 7.93 5.88
N VAL A 166 11.74 7.85 6.71
CA VAL A 166 11.44 6.63 7.49
C VAL A 166 11.05 5.49 6.54
N ALA A 167 10.28 5.78 5.48
CA ALA A 167 9.91 4.78 4.49
C ALA A 167 11.13 4.27 3.70
N VAL A 168 12.01 5.15 3.24
CA VAL A 168 13.27 4.82 2.55
C VAL A 168 14.12 3.91 3.43
N TYR A 169 14.30 4.28 4.69
CA TYR A 169 15.04 3.45 5.64
C TYR A 169 14.42 2.04 5.76
N LEU A 170 13.11 1.94 6.01
CA LEU A 170 12.42 0.65 6.18
C LEU A 170 12.40 -0.21 4.93
N ASN A 171 12.29 0.40 3.76
CA ASN A 171 12.26 -0.31 2.48
C ASN A 171 13.64 -0.76 2.01
N SER A 172 14.70 -0.22 2.61
CA SER A 172 16.10 -0.64 2.40
C SER A 172 16.56 -1.72 3.39
N GLN A 173 15.80 -2.00 4.45
CA GLN A 173 16.16 -3.04 5.42
C GLN A 173 15.78 -4.44 4.95
N THR A 174 16.61 -5.44 5.30
CA THR A 174 16.25 -6.84 5.09
C THR A 174 15.08 -7.25 6.00
N LYS A 175 13.96 -7.64 5.40
CA LYS A 175 12.80 -8.21 6.10
C LYS A 175 12.83 -9.74 6.04
N ARG A 176 12.16 -10.38 7.02
CA ARG A 176 12.04 -11.84 7.11
C ARG A 176 10.58 -12.27 7.19
N ILE A 177 10.21 -13.28 6.41
CA ILE A 177 8.95 -14.01 6.57
C ILE A 177 9.24 -15.33 7.31
N ASN A 178 8.87 -15.38 8.58
CA ASN A 178 9.20 -16.50 9.47
C ASN A 178 8.64 -17.84 8.97
N SER A 179 7.42 -17.86 8.45
CA SER A 179 6.76 -19.08 7.97
C SER A 179 7.48 -19.72 6.78
N ARG A 180 8.17 -18.93 5.95
CA ARG A 180 8.88 -19.39 4.73
C ARG A 180 10.40 -19.37 4.86
N LYS A 181 10.93 -18.93 6.01
CA LYS A 181 12.37 -18.69 6.24
C LYS A 181 13.01 -17.83 5.14
N GLU A 182 12.23 -16.93 4.57
CA GLU A 182 12.62 -16.10 3.44
C GLU A 182 13.14 -14.76 3.94
N LYS A 183 14.23 -14.27 3.33
CA LYS A 183 14.79 -12.93 3.56
C LYS A 183 14.78 -12.16 2.25
N PHE A 184 14.51 -10.87 2.32
CA PHE A 184 14.49 -9.98 1.16
C PHE A 184 14.57 -8.52 1.57
N VAL A 185 14.95 -7.67 0.63
CA VAL A 185 14.85 -6.22 0.77
C VAL A 185 13.58 -5.74 0.04
N PRO A 186 12.67 -4.98 0.69
CA PRO A 186 11.42 -4.55 0.08
C PRO A 186 11.57 -3.82 -1.25
N ILE A 187 12.53 -2.88 -1.35
CA ILE A 187 12.73 -2.13 -2.59
C ILE A 187 13.11 -3.03 -3.77
N GLU A 188 14.04 -3.96 -3.57
CA GLU A 188 14.46 -4.91 -4.63
C GLU A 188 13.28 -5.77 -5.11
N ARG A 189 12.47 -6.23 -4.16
CA ARG A 189 11.29 -7.05 -4.44
C ARG A 189 10.19 -6.25 -5.14
N MET A 190 10.00 -5.00 -4.74
CA MET A 190 9.04 -4.09 -5.36
C MET A 190 9.45 -3.76 -6.80
N LEU A 191 10.71 -3.41 -7.04
CA LEU A 191 11.24 -3.17 -8.39
C LEU A 191 11.11 -4.42 -9.28
N THR A 192 11.42 -5.60 -8.72
CA THR A 192 11.23 -6.87 -9.44
C THR A 192 9.77 -7.09 -9.82
N TYR A 193 8.84 -6.75 -8.93
CA TYR A 193 7.40 -6.85 -9.18
C TYR A 193 6.95 -5.85 -10.25
N CYS A 194 7.33 -4.57 -10.14
CA CYS A 194 6.97 -3.53 -11.11
C CYS A 194 7.43 -3.89 -12.53
N ARG A 195 8.64 -4.43 -12.69
CA ARG A 195 9.16 -4.89 -14.00
C ARG A 195 8.39 -6.08 -14.60
N GLN A 196 7.59 -6.78 -13.81
CA GLN A 196 6.77 -7.91 -14.26
C GLN A 196 5.33 -7.50 -14.58
N LEU A 197 4.96 -6.25 -14.30
CA LEU A 197 3.64 -5.72 -14.63
C LEU A 197 3.54 -5.60 -16.16
N PRO A 198 2.42 -6.04 -16.75
CA PRO A 198 2.25 -5.94 -18.19
C PRO A 198 2.21 -4.46 -18.60
N PRO A 199 2.91 -4.06 -19.68
CA PRO A 199 2.65 -2.76 -20.29
C PRO A 199 1.19 -2.70 -20.74
N GLU A 200 0.63 -1.49 -20.75
CA GLU A 200 -0.75 -1.27 -21.15
C GLU A 200 -0.99 -1.86 -22.56
N GLN A 201 -1.84 -2.88 -22.67
CA GLN A 201 -2.34 -3.30 -23.98
C GLN A 201 -3.41 -2.28 -24.37
N GLY A 202 -3.06 -1.41 -25.33
CA GLY A 202 -4.03 -0.57 -26.04
C GLY A 202 -5.22 -1.44 -26.47
N GLY A 203 -6.42 -0.90 -26.28
CA GLY A 203 -7.64 -1.69 -26.16
C GLY A 203 -8.06 -2.56 -27.35
N VAL A 204 -9.13 -3.30 -27.06
CA VAL A 204 -10.06 -4.06 -27.91
C VAL A 204 -9.84 -5.59 -27.85
N ASP A 205 -10.54 -6.26 -26.92
CA ASP A 205 -11.69 -7.13 -27.23
C ASP A 205 -12.23 -7.87 -25.98
N ASP A 206 -13.53 -8.18 -26.08
CA ASP A 206 -14.46 -8.73 -25.11
C ASP A 206 -14.11 -10.11 -24.49
N GLU A 207 -14.89 -10.44 -23.45
CA GLU A 207 -15.06 -11.76 -22.81
C GLU A 207 -13.96 -12.25 -21.85
N TYR A 208 -14.08 -11.89 -20.56
CA TYR A 208 -14.15 -12.83 -19.44
C TYR A 208 -14.65 -12.06 -18.20
N LEU A 209 -15.94 -11.73 -18.18
CA LEU A 209 -16.64 -11.35 -16.95
C LEU A 209 -16.73 -12.60 -16.06
N GLN A 210 -15.72 -12.86 -15.23
CA GLN A 210 -15.97 -13.61 -14.02
C GLN A 210 -16.92 -12.77 -13.13
N PRO A 211 -17.95 -13.37 -12.54
CA PRO A 211 -18.88 -12.60 -11.71
C PRO A 211 -18.12 -11.97 -10.56
N ILE A 212 -18.12 -10.64 -10.53
CA ILE A 212 -17.63 -9.87 -9.41
C ILE A 212 -18.46 -10.30 -8.19
N PRO A 213 -17.85 -10.70 -7.05
CA PRO A 213 -18.59 -10.97 -5.84
C PRO A 213 -19.47 -9.77 -5.47
N ASN A 214 -20.72 -10.01 -5.08
CA ASN A 214 -21.74 -8.97 -4.86
C ASN A 214 -21.39 -7.93 -3.77
N ASN A 215 -20.26 -8.10 -3.08
CA ASN A 215 -19.82 -7.31 -1.93
C ASN A 215 -18.58 -6.46 -2.25
N VAL A 216 -18.40 -5.98 -3.47
CA VAL A 216 -17.23 -5.18 -3.86
C VAL A 216 -17.67 -3.82 -4.42
N VAL A 217 -17.04 -2.74 -3.98
CA VAL A 217 -17.24 -1.39 -4.53
C VAL A 217 -16.14 -1.09 -5.55
N GLN A 218 -16.54 -0.77 -6.79
CA GLN A 218 -15.63 -0.35 -7.88
C GLN A 218 -15.87 1.12 -8.23
N PHE A 219 -14.78 1.85 -8.47
CA PHE A 219 -14.81 3.17 -9.09
C PHE A 219 -14.26 3.06 -10.51
N LYS A 220 -15.07 3.45 -11.52
CA LYS A 220 -14.60 3.55 -12.91
C LYS A 220 -14.05 4.94 -13.17
N ARG A 221 -12.75 5.05 -13.47
CA ARG A 221 -12.15 6.28 -13.99
C ARG A 221 -12.51 6.44 -15.47
N ILE A 222 -12.99 7.62 -15.84
CA ILE A 222 -12.99 8.08 -17.24
C ILE A 222 -11.78 9.00 -17.32
N ASN A 223 -10.74 8.61 -18.06
CA ASN A 223 -9.55 9.43 -18.24
C ASN A 223 -9.92 10.75 -18.94
N ARG A 224 -9.40 11.87 -18.42
CA ARG A 224 -9.39 13.18 -19.09
C ARG A 224 -8.01 13.44 -19.66
#